data_AF-W9XJZ1-F1
#
_entry.id   AF-W9XJZ1-F1
#
_cell.length_a   1.000
_cell.length_b   1.000
_cell.length_c   1.000
_cell.angle_alpha   90.00
_cell.angle_beta   90.00
_cell.angle_gamma   90.00
#
_symmetry.space_group_name_H-M   'P 1'
#
loop_
_entity.id
_entity.type
_entity.pdbx_description
1 polymer ?
#
loop_
_entity_poly.entity_id
_entity_poly.type
_entity_poly.pdbx_seq_one_letter_code
_entity_poly.pdbx_strand_id
1 'polypeptide(L)'
;MGVQPDIVDLLSFRLPKLALHDFPYAWAIAIGILGYLALVRLLRFRALRKLEREHAALLKEPYAMDYKAAHKIMHLSMLYDCPFIFAFSGQFSLLKTFAIASGTELLAKTRQLSTCPNVGRRINDTALITTEFVIGSMDSERGSRALAKMNWMHRQYGEKITQPEMLHTLGVNILEAIRWVNTYEWRELTYLEQVAMFTYWKEVGNRMGIKDIPPTIEKLVEWSEEYEKTAMVYSDNNRKCADVSVEFFLKHVSPGLRGFFHKVMMALLEERTRNALGYPAPSRTMEILVYRFFRLRAFVVRNFFLPRMRPIDPLAKADKKSGRLHPVKQQSLEPWYVKDTAWNKFLALLSGGSQYVPGPKFKSEGYLPEELGPAKFENVSRDAVLKEAEALRSYGADGGAAIIGCPFRF
;
A
#
# COMPACT_ATOMS: atom_id res chain seq x y z
N MET A 1 24.20 60.09 -63.09
CA MET A 1 23.12 60.35 -62.13
C MET A 1 22.25 59.10 -62.13
N GLY A 2 22.11 58.27 -61.11
CA GLY A 2 22.40 58.39 -59.69
C GLY A 2 21.22 57.75 -58.95
N VAL A 3 21.47 56.67 -58.20
CA VAL A 3 20.74 56.17 -57.00
C VAL A 3 19.27 55.73 -57.24
N GLN A 4 18.74 54.57 -56.83
CA GLN A 4 18.94 53.73 -55.64
C GLN A 4 18.43 52.28 -55.87
N PRO A 5 18.98 51.26 -55.18
CA PRO A 5 18.45 49.90 -55.09
C PRO A 5 17.40 49.81 -53.95
N ASP A 6 16.69 48.67 -53.82
CA ASP A 6 16.31 48.03 -52.53
C ASP A 6 15.07 47.11 -52.67
N ILE A 7 15.24 45.90 -53.22
CA ILE A 7 14.33 44.77 -52.93
C ILE A 7 15.11 43.45 -52.91
N VAL A 8 16.14 43.31 -52.07
CA VAL A 8 16.64 41.98 -51.66
C VAL A 8 17.32 42.09 -50.29
N ASP A 9 16.58 42.36 -49.20
CA ASP A 9 17.13 42.04 -47.86
C ASP A 9 16.10 41.89 -46.72
N LEU A 10 14.93 41.28 -47.00
CA LEU A 10 13.92 41.04 -45.95
C LEU A 10 13.93 39.62 -45.35
N LEU A 11 14.90 38.76 -45.70
CA LEU A 11 14.97 37.37 -45.21
C LEU A 11 16.33 36.94 -44.67
N SER A 12 17.29 37.85 -44.48
CA SER A 12 18.53 37.51 -43.77
C SER A 12 18.36 37.61 -42.26
N PHE A 13 17.48 36.79 -41.67
CA PHE A 13 17.56 36.49 -40.24
C PHE A 13 18.81 35.64 -40.00
N ARG A 14 19.98 36.30 -39.94
CA ARG A 14 21.21 35.66 -39.45
C ARG A 14 21.02 35.41 -37.97
N LEU A 15 20.61 34.19 -37.62
CA LEU A 15 20.76 33.69 -36.26
C LEU A 15 22.23 33.93 -35.83
N PRO A 16 22.49 34.54 -34.68
CA PRO A 16 23.85 34.74 -34.22
C PRO A 16 24.56 33.38 -34.18
N LYS A 17 25.78 33.33 -34.73
CA LYS A 17 26.66 32.16 -34.61
C LYS A 17 27.10 32.05 -33.15
N LEU A 18 26.22 31.50 -32.30
CA LEU A 18 26.54 31.11 -30.93
C LEU A 18 27.62 30.04 -31.02
N ALA A 19 28.84 30.41 -30.65
CA ALA A 19 29.97 29.51 -30.64
C ALA A 19 30.10 28.90 -29.23
N LEU A 20 30.60 27.68 -29.13
CA LEU A 20 30.75 26.97 -27.85
C LEU A 20 31.59 27.72 -26.79
N HIS A 21 32.39 28.71 -27.19
CA HIS A 21 33.14 29.58 -26.28
C HIS A 21 32.28 30.62 -25.55
N ASP A 22 31.06 30.89 -26.03
CA ASP A 22 30.11 31.84 -25.42
C ASP A 22 29.45 31.27 -24.15
N PHE A 23 29.61 29.97 -23.88
CA PHE A 23 29.05 29.29 -22.71
C PHE A 23 30.12 28.48 -21.95
N PRO A 24 31.07 29.14 -21.25
CA PRO A 24 32.13 28.45 -20.51
C PRO A 24 31.60 27.47 -19.44
N TYR A 25 30.36 27.65 -18.99
CA TYR A 25 29.69 26.79 -18.02
C TYR A 25 28.88 25.64 -18.64
N ALA A 26 28.64 25.62 -19.96
CA ALA A 26 27.83 24.59 -20.60
C ALA A 26 28.46 23.19 -20.45
N TRP A 27 29.78 23.09 -20.58
CA TRP A 27 30.49 21.83 -20.36
C TRP A 27 30.43 21.38 -18.90
N ALA A 28 30.58 22.29 -17.94
CA ALA A 28 30.48 21.97 -16.52
C ALA A 28 29.06 21.46 -16.16
N ILE A 29 28.02 22.11 -16.68
CA ILE A 29 26.62 21.70 -16.49
C ILE A 29 26.38 20.33 -17.14
N ALA A 30 26.83 20.13 -18.38
CA ALA A 30 26.68 18.85 -19.08
C ALA A 30 27.40 17.70 -18.35
N ILE A 31 28.63 17.92 -17.90
CA ILE A 31 29.40 16.96 -17.09
C ILE A 31 28.67 16.66 -15.77
N GLY A 32 28.15 17.69 -15.09
CA GLY A 32 27.37 17.52 -13.87
C GLY A 32 26.12 16.67 -14.07
N ILE A 33 25.35 16.94 -15.13
CA ILE A 33 24.15 16.16 -15.48
C ILE A 33 24.52 14.72 -15.82
N LEU A 34 25.50 14.50 -16.70
CA LEU A 34 25.93 13.16 -17.10
C LEU A 34 26.50 12.37 -15.90
N GLY A 35 27.29 13.01 -15.05
CA GLY A 35 27.82 12.43 -13.81
C GLY A 35 26.70 12.04 -12.84
N TYR A 36 25.69 12.90 -12.67
CA TYR A 36 24.51 12.60 -11.87
C TYR A 36 23.72 11.40 -12.42
N LEU A 37 23.43 11.38 -13.72
CA LEU A 37 22.70 10.29 -14.36
C LEU A 37 23.47 8.96 -14.30
N ALA A 38 24.80 9.01 -14.46
CA ALA A 38 25.66 7.85 -14.25
C ALA A 38 25.59 7.34 -12.81
N LEU A 39 25.65 8.24 -11.82
CA LEU A 39 25.50 7.89 -10.40
C LEU A 39 24.13 7.24 -10.12
N VAL A 40 23.04 7.81 -10.64
CA VAL A 40 21.69 7.23 -10.53
C VAL A 40 21.67 5.81 -11.10
N ARG A 41 22.23 5.60 -12.29
CA ARG A 41 22.25 4.30 -12.96
C ARG A 41 23.10 3.26 -12.21
N LEU A 42 24.26 3.65 -11.70
CA LEU A 42 25.14 2.78 -10.91
C LEU A 42 24.47 2.33 -9.62
N LEU A 43 23.80 3.24 -8.92
CA LEU A 43 23.19 2.97 -7.62
C LEU A 43 21.81 2.31 -7.73
N ARG A 44 21.06 2.48 -8.83
CA ARG A 44 19.63 2.09 -8.94
C ARG A 44 19.32 0.69 -8.42
N PHE A 45 20.10 -0.30 -8.84
CA PHE A 45 19.91 -1.72 -8.49
C PHE A 45 20.88 -2.20 -7.40
N ARG A 46 21.54 -1.29 -6.66
CA ARG A 46 22.50 -1.65 -5.62
C ARG A 46 21.87 -2.53 -4.55
N ALA A 47 20.68 -2.15 -4.07
CA ALA A 47 20.01 -2.85 -2.98
C ALA A 47 19.50 -4.24 -3.44
N LEU A 48 18.93 -4.33 -4.64
CA LEU A 48 18.54 -5.61 -5.25
C LEU A 48 19.74 -6.55 -5.45
N ARG A 49 20.82 -6.08 -6.07
CA ARG A 49 22.04 -6.90 -6.25
C ARG A 49 22.69 -7.32 -4.94
N LYS A 50 22.48 -6.57 -3.86
CA LYS A 50 22.95 -6.96 -2.51
C LYS A 50 22.07 -8.10 -1.99
N LEU A 51 20.76 -7.95 -2.07
CA LEU A 51 19.79 -8.99 -1.66
C LEU A 51 19.99 -10.30 -2.44
N GLU A 52 20.16 -10.24 -3.76
CA GLU A 52 20.40 -11.43 -4.60
C GLU A 52 21.69 -12.16 -4.21
N ARG A 53 22.73 -11.42 -3.81
CA ARG A 53 23.98 -12.00 -3.31
C ARG A 53 23.81 -12.66 -1.95
N GLU A 54 23.11 -11.99 -1.03
CA GLU A 54 22.84 -12.51 0.32
C GLU A 54 21.93 -13.75 0.30
N HIS A 55 21.04 -13.85 -0.70
CA HIS A 55 20.05 -14.93 -0.83
C HIS A 55 20.25 -15.80 -2.07
N ALA A 56 21.50 -15.96 -2.53
CA ALA A 56 21.81 -16.66 -3.79
C ALA A 56 21.27 -18.11 -3.85
N ALA A 57 21.22 -18.81 -2.72
CA ALA A 57 20.63 -20.15 -2.64
C ALA A 57 19.12 -20.13 -2.92
N LEU A 58 18.39 -19.15 -2.39
CA LEU A 58 16.96 -18.99 -2.57
C LEU A 58 16.58 -18.55 -3.98
N LEU A 59 17.51 -18.03 -4.78
CA LEU A 59 17.25 -17.76 -6.20
C LEU A 59 17.00 -19.05 -7.01
N LYS A 60 17.61 -20.16 -6.59
CA LYS A 60 17.42 -21.47 -7.24
C LYS A 60 16.18 -22.19 -6.70
N GLU A 61 15.95 -22.10 -5.39
CA GLU A 61 14.81 -22.73 -4.72
C GLU A 61 14.06 -21.72 -3.84
N PRO A 62 13.22 -20.84 -4.42
CA PRO A 62 12.57 -19.75 -3.68
C PRO A 62 11.64 -20.23 -2.56
N TYR A 63 10.99 -21.39 -2.72
CA TYR A 63 10.06 -21.94 -1.74
C TYR A 63 10.75 -22.65 -0.55
N ALA A 64 12.07 -22.80 -0.57
CA ALA A 64 12.85 -23.28 0.59
C ALA A 64 13.00 -22.20 1.69
N MET A 65 12.55 -20.98 1.41
CA MET A 65 12.61 -19.83 2.30
C MET A 65 11.63 -19.96 3.48
N ASP A 66 12.11 -19.67 4.69
CA ASP A 66 11.24 -19.47 5.85
C ASP A 66 10.60 -18.07 5.85
N TYR A 67 9.55 -17.87 6.66
CA TYR A 67 8.85 -16.58 6.70
C TYR A 67 9.73 -15.44 7.26
N LYS A 68 10.79 -15.75 8.03
CA LYS A 68 11.70 -14.74 8.59
C LYS A 68 12.63 -14.16 7.52
N ALA A 69 13.17 -15.00 6.64
CA ALA A 69 13.90 -14.57 5.46
C ALA A 69 12.97 -13.88 4.45
N ALA A 70 11.74 -14.38 4.30
CA ALA A 70 10.72 -13.75 3.47
C ALA A 70 10.43 -12.30 3.92
N HIS A 71 10.30 -12.06 5.23
CA HIS A 71 10.11 -10.72 5.80
C HIS A 71 11.24 -9.75 5.40
N LYS A 72 12.49 -10.20 5.49
CA LYS A 72 13.67 -9.40 5.11
C LYS A 72 13.69 -9.09 3.62
N ILE A 73 13.33 -10.06 2.77
CA ILE A 73 13.32 -9.86 1.32
C ILE A 73 12.22 -8.88 0.92
N MET A 74 11.01 -9.06 1.47
CA MET A 74 9.87 -8.20 1.21
C MET A 74 10.13 -6.73 1.58
N HIS A 75 10.92 -6.47 2.64
CA HIS A 75 11.32 -5.12 3.03
C HIS A 75 12.09 -4.34 1.97
N LEU A 76 12.87 -5.02 1.09
CA LEU A 76 13.54 -4.32 -0.01
C LEU A 76 12.50 -3.62 -0.90
N SER A 77 11.57 -4.42 -1.40
CA SER A 77 10.50 -3.96 -2.28
C SER A 77 9.58 -2.94 -1.60
N MET A 78 9.17 -3.21 -0.37
CA MET A 78 8.22 -2.36 0.35
C MET A 78 8.81 -1.05 0.87
N LEU A 79 10.10 -1.01 1.23
CA LEU A 79 10.66 0.13 1.99
C LEU A 79 11.75 0.90 1.23
N TYR A 80 12.42 0.28 0.24
CA TYR A 80 13.43 0.95 -0.58
C TYR A 80 12.88 1.34 -1.95
N ASP A 81 12.36 0.38 -2.71
CA ASP A 81 12.16 0.54 -4.14
C ASP A 81 10.77 1.08 -4.49
N CYS A 82 9.73 0.47 -3.91
CA CYS A 82 8.34 0.66 -4.31
C CYS A 82 7.38 1.14 -3.19
N PRO A 83 7.82 1.88 -2.14
CA PRO A 83 6.98 2.16 -0.96
C PRO A 83 5.68 2.90 -1.27
N PHE A 84 5.71 3.77 -2.28
CA PHE A 84 4.52 4.51 -2.69
C PHE A 84 3.46 3.59 -3.29
N ILE A 85 3.82 2.73 -4.26
CA ILE A 85 2.84 1.85 -4.90
C ILE A 85 2.34 0.77 -3.94
N PHE A 86 3.18 0.23 -3.04
CA PHE A 86 2.70 -0.69 -1.98
C PHE A 86 1.66 -0.04 -1.06
N ALA A 87 1.90 1.19 -0.60
CA ALA A 87 0.93 1.89 0.24
C ALA A 87 -0.34 2.27 -0.54
N PHE A 88 -0.18 2.68 -1.80
CA PHE A 88 -1.29 3.10 -2.66
C PHE A 88 -2.18 1.92 -3.07
N SER A 89 -1.60 0.77 -3.42
CA SER A 89 -2.36 -0.42 -3.83
C SER A 89 -3.25 -0.94 -2.72
N GLY A 90 -2.85 -0.81 -1.44
CA GLY A 90 -3.66 -1.25 -0.29
C GLY A 90 -5.06 -0.61 -0.25
N GLN A 91 -5.22 0.62 -0.75
CA GLN A 91 -6.53 1.28 -0.86
C GLN A 91 -7.44 0.58 -1.88
N PHE A 92 -6.87 0.10 -2.98
CA PHE A 92 -7.59 -0.61 -4.02
C PHE A 92 -7.80 -2.09 -3.68
N SER A 93 -6.87 -2.71 -2.95
CA SER A 93 -7.07 -4.02 -2.33
C SER A 93 -8.29 -4.00 -1.42
N LEU A 94 -8.47 -2.95 -0.61
CA LEU A 94 -9.67 -2.77 0.20
C LEU A 94 -10.94 -2.66 -0.66
N LEU A 95 -10.92 -1.91 -1.77
CA LEU A 95 -12.07 -1.84 -2.67
C LEU A 95 -12.38 -3.20 -3.32
N LYS A 96 -11.34 -3.99 -3.65
CA LYS A 96 -11.50 -5.34 -4.22
C LYS A 96 -12.16 -6.32 -3.27
N THR A 97 -11.92 -6.22 -1.96
CA THR A 97 -12.63 -7.09 -1.00
C THR A 97 -14.12 -6.78 -0.91
N PHE A 98 -14.56 -5.57 -1.25
CA PHE A 98 -16.00 -5.25 -1.35
C PHE A 98 -16.67 -5.87 -2.59
N ALA A 99 -15.90 -6.46 -3.50
CA ALA A 99 -16.47 -7.09 -4.68
C ALA A 99 -16.97 -8.53 -4.41
N ILE A 100 -16.67 -9.11 -3.24
CA ILE A 100 -17.19 -10.42 -2.81
C ILE A 100 -18.54 -10.24 -2.13
N ALA A 101 -19.62 -10.59 -2.85
CA ALA A 101 -20.99 -10.21 -2.49
C ALA A 101 -21.46 -10.76 -1.13
N SER A 102 -21.06 -11.99 -0.77
CA SER A 102 -21.44 -12.61 0.50
C SER A 102 -20.88 -11.87 1.71
N GLY A 103 -19.68 -11.28 1.60
CA GLY A 103 -19.00 -10.62 2.70
C GLY A 103 -19.53 -9.21 2.99
N THR A 104 -20.07 -8.52 1.97
CA THR A 104 -20.45 -7.10 2.12
C THR A 104 -21.72 -6.87 2.93
N GLU A 105 -22.58 -7.88 3.07
CA GLU A 105 -23.74 -7.79 3.97
C GLU A 105 -23.28 -7.55 5.42
N LEU A 106 -22.26 -8.27 5.87
CA LEU A 106 -21.68 -8.06 7.20
C LEU A 106 -21.04 -6.67 7.32
N LEU A 107 -20.29 -6.23 6.30
CA LEU A 107 -19.69 -4.89 6.29
C LEU A 107 -20.74 -3.78 6.36
N ALA A 108 -21.86 -3.94 5.63
CA ALA A 108 -22.99 -3.04 5.68
C ALA A 108 -23.63 -3.01 7.07
N LYS A 109 -23.89 -4.18 7.68
CA LYS A 109 -24.49 -4.32 9.02
C LYS A 109 -23.63 -3.72 10.13
N THR A 110 -22.32 -3.90 10.08
CA THR A 110 -21.39 -3.37 11.11
C THR A 110 -21.24 -1.85 11.06
N ARG A 111 -21.60 -1.22 9.94
CA ARG A 111 -21.51 0.23 9.69
C ARG A 111 -20.09 0.78 9.80
N GLN A 112 -19.06 -0.07 9.73
CA GLN A 112 -17.66 0.38 9.84
C GLN A 112 -17.10 0.88 8.49
N LEU A 113 -17.59 0.34 7.37
CA LEU A 113 -17.19 0.70 6.01
C LEU A 113 -18.35 1.18 5.13
N SER A 114 -19.55 1.31 5.71
CA SER A 114 -20.78 1.69 5.00
C SER A 114 -21.40 2.99 5.53
N THR A 115 -20.70 3.70 6.42
CA THR A 115 -21.09 5.03 6.92
C THR A 115 -19.90 5.97 7.07
N CYS A 116 -20.10 7.26 6.77
CA CYS A 116 -19.05 8.28 6.77
C CYS A 116 -18.37 8.54 8.13
N PRO A 117 -19.05 8.49 9.29
CA PRO A 117 -18.38 8.75 10.57
C PRO A 117 -17.33 7.71 10.97
N ASN A 118 -17.48 6.46 10.49
CA ASN A 118 -16.64 5.34 10.94
C ASN A 118 -15.55 4.97 9.93
N VAL A 119 -15.78 5.18 8.63
CA VAL A 119 -14.89 4.72 7.54
C VAL A 119 -13.46 5.21 7.71
N GLY A 120 -13.25 6.47 8.11
CA GLY A 120 -11.92 7.05 8.25
C GLY A 120 -11.08 6.37 9.34
N ARG A 121 -11.70 6.11 10.50
CA ARG A 121 -11.06 5.35 11.57
C ARG A 121 -10.82 3.90 11.15
N ARG A 122 -11.80 3.24 10.56
CA ARG A 122 -11.71 1.83 10.15
C ARG A 122 -10.58 1.60 9.14
N ILE A 123 -10.42 2.47 8.15
CA ILE A 123 -9.33 2.42 7.17
C ILE A 123 -7.98 2.64 7.87
N ASN A 124 -7.90 3.63 8.76
CA ASN A 124 -6.67 3.91 9.51
C ASN A 124 -6.26 2.73 10.41
N ASP A 125 -7.20 2.19 11.19
CA ASP A 125 -6.97 1.04 12.07
C ASP A 125 -6.50 -0.19 11.29
N THR A 126 -7.07 -0.44 10.10
CA THR A 126 -6.62 -1.53 9.21
C THR A 126 -5.18 -1.33 8.78
N ALA A 127 -4.84 -0.11 8.34
CA ALA A 127 -3.50 0.23 7.89
C ALA A 127 -2.48 0.10 9.03
N LEU A 128 -2.82 0.56 10.24
CA LEU A 128 -1.96 0.43 11.42
C LEU A 128 -1.76 -1.02 11.82
N ILE A 129 -2.84 -1.79 12.00
CA ILE A 129 -2.77 -3.23 12.33
C ILE A 129 -1.87 -3.95 11.33
N THR A 130 -2.10 -3.75 10.04
CA THR A 130 -1.32 -4.39 8.97
C THR A 130 0.14 -3.95 9.01
N THR A 131 0.41 -2.65 9.21
CA THR A 131 1.78 -2.14 9.28
C THR A 131 2.56 -2.73 10.47
N GLU A 132 1.92 -2.90 11.63
CA GLU A 132 2.56 -3.47 12.83
C GLU A 132 3.09 -4.89 12.56
N PHE A 133 2.29 -5.77 11.95
CA PHE A 133 2.72 -7.14 11.71
C PHE A 133 3.43 -7.33 10.36
N VAL A 134 3.17 -6.54 9.32
CA VAL A 134 3.83 -6.70 8.01
C VAL A 134 5.20 -6.01 7.99
N ILE A 135 5.31 -4.80 8.53
CA ILE A 135 6.59 -4.07 8.56
C ILE A 135 7.34 -4.32 9.87
N GLY A 136 6.64 -4.37 11.01
CA GLY A 136 7.27 -4.58 12.31
C GLY A 136 7.73 -6.01 12.59
N SER A 137 7.16 -7.01 11.91
CA SER A 137 7.23 -8.46 12.17
C SER A 137 6.11 -8.97 13.07
N MET A 138 5.47 -10.05 12.62
CA MET A 138 4.47 -10.81 13.38
C MET A 138 5.03 -11.49 14.65
N ASP A 139 6.35 -11.63 14.77
CA ASP A 139 7.02 -12.17 15.97
C ASP A 139 7.37 -11.09 16.99
N SER A 140 7.29 -9.81 16.61
CA SER A 140 7.50 -8.71 17.55
C SER A 140 6.36 -8.60 18.55
N GLU A 141 6.62 -8.00 19.72
CA GLU A 141 5.56 -7.76 20.72
C GLU A 141 4.40 -6.96 20.12
N ARG A 142 4.70 -5.88 19.39
CA ARG A 142 3.69 -5.05 18.73
C ARG A 142 2.95 -5.79 17.61
N GLY A 143 3.69 -6.47 16.73
CA GLY A 143 3.10 -7.16 15.58
C GLY A 143 2.23 -8.35 15.99
N SER A 144 2.64 -9.12 16.98
CA SER A 144 1.82 -10.21 17.55
C SER A 144 0.55 -9.67 18.24
N ARG A 145 0.62 -8.55 18.96
CA ARG A 145 -0.58 -7.87 19.53
C ARG A 145 -1.54 -7.40 18.43
N ALA A 146 -1.02 -6.82 17.35
CA ALA A 146 -1.82 -6.40 16.20
C ALA A 146 -2.47 -7.59 15.47
N LEU A 147 -1.72 -8.67 15.24
CA LEU A 147 -2.23 -9.89 14.61
C LEU A 147 -3.28 -10.59 15.49
N ALA A 148 -3.02 -10.74 16.79
CA ALA A 148 -4.01 -11.24 17.74
C ALA A 148 -5.27 -10.37 17.79
N LYS A 149 -5.12 -9.03 17.72
CA LYS A 149 -6.26 -8.12 17.65
C LYS A 149 -7.09 -8.34 16.38
N MET A 150 -6.41 -8.52 15.24
CA MET A 150 -7.06 -8.86 13.99
C MET A 150 -7.82 -10.19 14.10
N ASN A 151 -7.19 -11.24 14.63
CA ASN A 151 -7.81 -12.54 14.85
C ASN A 151 -9.06 -12.45 15.73
N TRP A 152 -8.93 -11.77 16.89
CA TRP A 152 -10.02 -11.59 17.84
C TRP A 152 -11.23 -10.91 17.20
N MET A 153 -11.01 -9.87 16.39
CA MET A 153 -12.09 -9.15 15.69
C MET A 153 -12.79 -10.02 14.65
N HIS A 154 -12.04 -10.81 13.87
CA HIS A 154 -12.64 -11.69 12.88
C HIS A 154 -13.46 -12.81 13.55
N ARG A 155 -12.98 -13.38 14.66
CA ARG A 155 -13.73 -14.40 15.42
C ARG A 155 -15.05 -13.90 16.01
N GLN A 156 -15.21 -12.60 16.27
CA GLN A 156 -16.51 -12.04 16.68
C GLN A 156 -17.61 -12.25 15.62
N TYR A 157 -17.21 -12.56 14.38
CA TYR A 157 -18.09 -12.80 13.26
C TYR A 157 -17.74 -14.12 12.54
N GLY A 158 -17.08 -15.08 13.20
CA GLY A 158 -16.60 -16.33 12.58
C GLY A 158 -17.72 -17.15 11.92
N GLU A 159 -18.94 -17.11 12.46
CA GLU A 159 -20.11 -17.76 11.85
C GLU A 159 -20.57 -17.11 10.53
N LYS A 160 -20.11 -15.88 10.25
CA LYS A 160 -20.51 -15.07 9.09
C LYS A 160 -19.38 -14.85 8.09
N ILE A 161 -18.12 -14.99 8.51
CA ILE A 161 -16.95 -14.85 7.66
C ILE A 161 -16.49 -16.26 7.30
N THR A 162 -16.61 -16.62 6.03
CA THR A 162 -16.34 -17.99 5.58
C THR A 162 -14.84 -18.21 5.30
N GLN A 163 -14.41 -19.48 5.33
CA GLN A 163 -13.02 -19.84 4.99
C GLN A 163 -12.58 -19.36 3.59
N PRO A 164 -13.40 -19.52 2.52
CA PRO A 164 -13.05 -18.98 1.21
C PRO A 164 -12.91 -17.46 1.19
N GLU A 165 -13.75 -16.72 1.93
CA GLU A 165 -13.62 -15.25 2.02
C GLU A 165 -12.32 -14.81 2.72
N MET A 166 -11.93 -15.54 3.78
CA MET A 166 -10.64 -15.32 4.45
C MET A 166 -9.47 -15.62 3.52
N LEU A 167 -9.51 -16.74 2.80
CA LEU A 167 -8.46 -17.12 1.85
C LEU A 167 -8.39 -16.16 0.65
N HIS A 168 -9.53 -15.67 0.15
CA HIS A 168 -9.58 -14.64 -0.88
C HIS A 168 -8.99 -13.32 -0.40
N THR A 169 -9.36 -12.88 0.81
CA THR A 169 -8.80 -11.66 1.39
C THR A 169 -7.29 -11.79 1.59
N LEU A 170 -6.80 -12.96 2.02
CA LEU A 170 -5.37 -13.26 2.08
C LEU A 170 -4.72 -13.14 0.70
N GLY A 171 -5.31 -13.76 -0.33
CA GLY A 171 -4.85 -13.68 -1.71
C GLY A 171 -4.81 -12.24 -2.23
N VAL A 172 -5.83 -11.44 -1.97
CA VAL A 172 -5.89 -10.02 -2.35
C VAL A 172 -4.72 -9.22 -1.75
N ASN A 173 -4.33 -9.48 -0.50
CA ASN A 173 -3.19 -8.80 0.13
C ASN A 173 -1.84 -9.14 -0.53
N ILE A 174 -1.74 -10.31 -1.17
CA ILE A 174 -0.52 -10.76 -1.88
C ILE A 174 -0.55 -10.30 -3.34
N LEU A 175 -1.58 -10.73 -4.07
CA LEU A 175 -1.65 -10.64 -5.53
C LEU A 175 -1.84 -9.22 -6.02
N GLU A 176 -2.63 -8.39 -5.32
CA GLU A 176 -2.82 -6.99 -5.73
C GLU A 176 -1.52 -6.21 -5.59
N ALA A 177 -0.80 -6.37 -4.49
CA ALA A 177 0.46 -5.66 -4.30
C ALA A 177 1.48 -6.03 -5.41
N ILE A 178 1.55 -7.30 -5.81
CA ILE A 178 2.40 -7.74 -6.93
C ILE A 178 1.92 -7.14 -8.25
N ARG A 179 0.62 -7.25 -8.57
CA ARG A 179 0.02 -6.71 -9.79
C ARG A 179 0.27 -5.21 -9.93
N TRP A 180 0.04 -4.45 -8.88
CA TRP A 180 0.22 -3.00 -8.85
C TRP A 180 1.68 -2.58 -9.06
N VAL A 181 2.62 -3.24 -8.37
CA VAL A 181 4.05 -2.95 -8.54
C VAL A 181 4.49 -3.28 -9.96
N ASN A 182 4.18 -4.47 -10.46
CA ASN A 182 4.59 -4.89 -11.80
C ASN A 182 3.99 -4.00 -12.91
N THR A 183 2.79 -3.47 -12.70
CA THR A 183 2.14 -2.58 -13.68
C THR A 183 2.69 -1.15 -13.61
N TYR A 184 2.83 -0.59 -12.41
CA TYR A 184 2.95 0.87 -12.22
C TYR A 184 4.29 1.35 -11.64
N GLU A 185 5.18 0.47 -11.17
CA GLU A 185 6.50 0.88 -10.72
C GLU A 185 7.58 0.84 -11.80
N TRP A 186 8.72 1.44 -11.44
CA TRP A 186 9.90 1.56 -12.28
C TRP A 186 10.63 0.24 -12.56
N ARG A 187 10.34 -0.81 -11.78
CA ARG A 187 10.72 -2.20 -12.02
C ARG A 187 9.61 -3.14 -11.56
N GLU A 188 9.62 -4.33 -12.12
CA GLU A 188 8.85 -5.47 -11.62
C GLU A 188 9.53 -6.09 -10.41
N LEU A 189 8.74 -6.82 -9.62
CA LEU A 189 9.22 -7.69 -8.56
C LEU A 189 9.87 -8.93 -9.17
N THR A 190 11.06 -9.26 -8.69
CA THR A 190 11.69 -10.56 -9.00
C THR A 190 10.82 -11.70 -8.48
N TYR A 191 10.99 -12.90 -9.06
CA TYR A 191 10.24 -14.07 -8.60
C TYR A 191 10.49 -14.38 -7.11
N LEU A 192 11.74 -14.22 -6.64
CA LEU A 192 12.07 -14.37 -5.22
C LEU A 192 11.30 -13.39 -4.33
N GLU A 193 11.14 -12.14 -4.75
CA GLU A 193 10.35 -11.14 -4.00
C GLU A 193 8.86 -11.48 -3.96
N GLN A 194 8.30 -12.00 -5.06
CA GLN A 194 6.91 -12.44 -5.12
C GLN A 194 6.67 -13.66 -4.20
N VAL A 195 7.57 -14.65 -4.24
CA VAL A 195 7.52 -15.81 -3.34
C VAL A 195 7.72 -15.39 -1.88
N ALA A 196 8.60 -14.43 -1.59
CA ALA A 196 8.75 -13.90 -0.23
C ALA A 196 7.45 -13.26 0.29
N MET A 197 6.76 -12.46 -0.52
CA MET A 197 5.46 -11.91 -0.15
C MET A 197 4.45 -13.02 0.15
N PHE A 198 4.36 -14.02 -0.73
CA PHE A 198 3.49 -15.18 -0.54
C PHE A 198 3.83 -15.96 0.74
N THR A 199 5.09 -16.33 0.96
CA THR A 199 5.53 -17.09 2.14
C THR A 199 5.25 -16.35 3.44
N TYR A 200 5.50 -15.04 3.49
CA TYR A 200 5.21 -14.23 4.68
C TYR A 200 3.71 -14.19 4.98
N TRP A 201 2.88 -13.90 3.98
CA TRP A 201 1.43 -13.85 4.16
C TRP A 201 0.82 -15.23 4.41
N LYS A 202 1.36 -16.30 3.84
CA LYS A 202 0.94 -17.68 4.16
C LYS A 202 1.08 -17.96 5.65
N GLU A 203 2.19 -17.53 6.27
CA GLU A 203 2.37 -17.62 7.72
C GLU A 203 1.34 -16.76 8.48
N VAL A 204 1.02 -15.55 8.01
CA VAL A 204 -0.09 -14.75 8.58
C VAL A 204 -1.39 -15.55 8.51
N GLY A 205 -1.71 -16.15 7.37
CA GLY A 205 -2.91 -16.97 7.18
C GLY A 205 -2.97 -18.16 8.13
N ASN A 206 -1.85 -18.88 8.32
CA ASN A 206 -1.75 -19.97 9.28
C ASN A 206 -2.02 -19.48 10.72
N ARG A 207 -1.46 -18.32 11.10
CA ARG A 207 -1.69 -17.68 12.40
C ARG A 207 -3.12 -17.15 12.59
N MET A 208 -3.82 -16.90 11.50
CA MET A 208 -5.24 -16.55 11.49
C MET A 208 -6.16 -17.78 11.50
N GLY A 209 -5.62 -18.99 11.33
CA GLY A 209 -6.41 -20.22 11.21
C GLY A 209 -7.03 -20.44 9.83
N ILE A 210 -6.50 -19.80 8.79
CA ILE A 210 -6.96 -19.98 7.41
C ILE A 210 -6.52 -21.37 6.92
N LYS A 211 -7.49 -22.16 6.47
CA LYS A 211 -7.29 -23.52 5.95
C LYS A 211 -7.08 -23.51 4.45
N ASP A 212 -6.50 -24.61 3.96
CA ASP A 212 -6.37 -24.93 2.53
C ASP A 212 -5.67 -23.83 1.71
N ILE A 213 -4.73 -23.12 2.33
CA ILE A 213 -3.91 -22.11 1.64
C ILE A 213 -3.09 -22.84 0.55
N PRO A 214 -3.23 -22.45 -0.73
CA PRO A 214 -2.49 -23.08 -1.81
C PRO A 214 -0.99 -23.15 -1.55
N PRO A 215 -0.28 -24.18 -2.06
CA PRO A 215 1.13 -24.39 -1.72
C PRO A 215 2.07 -23.37 -2.35
N THR A 216 1.68 -22.77 -3.49
CA THR A 216 2.50 -21.84 -4.28
C THR A 216 1.68 -20.61 -4.70
N ILE A 217 2.38 -19.53 -5.10
CA ILE A 217 1.71 -18.31 -5.58
C ILE A 217 0.90 -18.55 -6.86
N GLU A 218 1.37 -19.43 -7.75
CA GLU A 218 0.66 -19.79 -8.98
C GLU A 218 -0.65 -20.51 -8.66
N LYS A 219 -0.62 -21.45 -7.70
CA LYS A 219 -1.85 -22.11 -7.24
C LYS A 219 -2.79 -21.18 -6.50
N LEU A 220 -2.27 -20.15 -5.83
CA LEU A 220 -3.09 -19.10 -5.26
C LEU A 220 -3.76 -18.25 -6.34
N VAL A 221 -3.07 -17.93 -7.43
CA VAL A 221 -3.66 -17.24 -8.59
C VAL A 221 -4.79 -18.08 -9.19
N GLU A 222 -4.53 -19.35 -9.51
CA GLU A 222 -5.55 -20.26 -10.06
C GLU A 222 -6.79 -20.34 -9.15
N TRP A 223 -6.57 -20.51 -7.84
CA TRP A 223 -7.65 -20.57 -6.85
C TRP A 223 -8.43 -19.25 -6.78
N SER A 224 -7.74 -18.11 -6.73
CA SER A 224 -8.36 -16.78 -6.68
C SER A 224 -9.20 -16.53 -7.94
N GLU A 225 -8.67 -16.85 -9.12
CA GLU A 225 -9.41 -16.67 -10.38
C GLU A 225 -10.69 -17.48 -10.42
N GLU A 226 -10.67 -18.72 -9.94
CA GLU A 226 -11.84 -19.60 -9.93
C GLU A 226 -12.89 -19.14 -8.91
N TYR A 227 -12.45 -18.81 -7.68
CA TYR A 227 -13.35 -18.28 -6.66
C TYR A 227 -14.01 -16.97 -7.11
N GLU A 228 -13.25 -16.06 -7.71
CA GLU A 228 -13.77 -14.77 -8.16
C GLU A 228 -14.80 -14.88 -9.30
N LYS A 229 -14.76 -15.92 -10.15
CA LYS A 229 -15.77 -16.10 -11.21
C LYS A 229 -17.19 -16.24 -10.65
N THR A 230 -17.33 -16.80 -9.45
CA THR A 230 -18.62 -17.11 -8.83
C THR A 230 -18.95 -16.16 -7.67
N ALA A 231 -17.95 -15.76 -6.88
CA ALA A 231 -18.15 -14.94 -5.70
C ALA A 231 -18.10 -13.42 -5.97
N MET A 232 -17.40 -12.99 -7.03
CA MET A 232 -17.22 -11.57 -7.35
C MET A 232 -18.36 -11.05 -8.24
N VAL A 233 -19.55 -10.98 -7.65
CA VAL A 233 -20.80 -10.57 -8.32
C VAL A 233 -21.36 -9.29 -7.72
N TYR A 234 -22.21 -8.60 -8.47
CA TYR A 234 -22.84 -7.36 -8.00
C TYR A 234 -23.78 -7.60 -6.80
N SER A 235 -23.76 -6.66 -5.86
CA SER A 235 -24.72 -6.53 -4.76
C SER A 235 -24.82 -5.06 -4.34
N ASP A 236 -26.00 -4.61 -3.91
CA ASP A 236 -26.20 -3.24 -3.44
C ASP A 236 -25.30 -2.89 -2.25
N ASN A 237 -24.98 -3.89 -1.41
CA ASN A 237 -24.06 -3.72 -0.29
C ASN A 237 -22.61 -3.49 -0.76
N ASN A 238 -22.20 -4.07 -1.89
CA ASN A 238 -20.90 -3.82 -2.51
C ASN A 238 -20.80 -2.34 -2.89
N ARG A 239 -21.80 -1.87 -3.64
CA ARG A 239 -21.86 -0.49 -4.11
C ARG A 239 -21.84 0.48 -2.94
N LYS A 240 -22.65 0.23 -1.91
CA LYS A 240 -22.71 1.06 -0.70
C LYS A 240 -21.36 1.17 0.03
N CYS A 241 -20.67 0.06 0.24
CA CYS A 241 -19.36 0.07 0.91
C CYS A 241 -18.28 0.78 0.06
N ALA A 242 -18.33 0.56 -1.25
CA ALA A 242 -17.41 1.19 -2.19
C ALA A 242 -17.65 2.70 -2.29
N ASP A 243 -18.89 3.18 -2.42
CA ASP A 243 -19.23 4.60 -2.53
C ASP A 243 -18.71 5.37 -1.30
N VAL A 244 -18.98 4.86 -0.09
CA VAL A 244 -18.50 5.49 1.16
C VAL A 244 -16.97 5.57 1.22
N SER A 245 -16.28 4.54 0.73
CA SER A 245 -14.81 4.51 0.70
C SER A 245 -14.24 5.43 -0.38
N VAL A 246 -14.85 5.48 -1.56
CA VAL A 246 -14.47 6.39 -2.65
C VAL A 246 -14.68 7.84 -2.24
N GLU A 247 -15.82 8.17 -1.63
CA GLU A 247 -16.09 9.50 -1.08
C GLU A 247 -15.07 9.89 0.00
N PHE A 248 -14.69 8.93 0.87
CA PHE A 248 -13.62 9.15 1.84
C PHE A 248 -12.30 9.47 1.15
N PHE A 249 -11.90 8.71 0.13
CA PHE A 249 -10.66 8.96 -0.61
C PHE A 249 -10.66 10.31 -1.36
N LEU A 250 -11.84 10.79 -1.78
CA LEU A 250 -12.03 12.08 -2.45
C LEU A 250 -12.23 13.26 -1.49
N LYS A 251 -12.18 13.04 -0.17
CA LYS A 251 -12.52 14.05 0.85
C LYS A 251 -11.68 15.33 0.76
N HIS A 252 -10.41 15.20 0.38
CA HIS A 252 -9.44 16.31 0.22
C HIS A 252 -9.37 16.86 -1.21
N VAL A 253 -10.13 16.27 -2.14
CA VAL A 253 -10.21 16.72 -3.53
C VAL A 253 -11.21 17.87 -3.62
N SER A 254 -10.79 18.97 -4.25
CA SER A 254 -11.64 20.14 -4.45
C SER A 254 -12.92 19.77 -5.21
N PRO A 255 -14.10 20.33 -4.88
CA PRO A 255 -15.38 19.91 -5.45
C PRO A 255 -15.40 19.83 -6.98
N GLY A 256 -14.78 20.79 -7.68
CA GLY A 256 -14.71 20.80 -9.14
C GLY A 256 -13.88 19.68 -9.77
N LEU A 257 -12.92 19.10 -9.02
CA LEU A 257 -12.08 18.00 -9.51
C LEU A 257 -12.60 16.61 -9.10
N ARG A 258 -13.59 16.52 -8.20
CA ARG A 258 -14.08 15.23 -7.69
C ARG A 258 -14.58 14.30 -8.80
N GLY A 259 -15.33 14.82 -9.77
CA GLY A 259 -15.81 14.02 -10.91
C GLY A 259 -14.67 13.48 -11.78
N PHE A 260 -13.59 14.24 -11.95
CA PHE A 260 -12.39 13.78 -12.65
C PHE A 260 -11.69 12.66 -11.87
N PHE A 261 -11.41 12.87 -10.58
CA PHE A 261 -10.72 11.87 -9.77
C PHE A 261 -11.56 10.61 -9.54
N HIS A 262 -12.89 10.72 -9.49
CA HIS A 262 -13.76 9.55 -9.50
C HIS A 262 -13.52 8.69 -10.76
N LYS A 263 -13.46 9.31 -11.95
CA LYS A 263 -13.15 8.59 -13.20
C LYS A 263 -11.74 7.97 -13.17
N VAL A 264 -10.75 8.67 -12.60
CA VAL A 264 -9.40 8.13 -12.40
C VAL A 264 -9.42 6.88 -11.52
N MET A 265 -10.16 6.90 -10.40
CA MET A 265 -10.29 5.73 -9.53
C MET A 265 -10.96 4.55 -10.23
N MET A 266 -12.00 4.79 -11.04
CA MET A 266 -12.64 3.72 -11.81
C MET A 266 -11.72 3.12 -12.86
N ALA A 267 -10.81 3.92 -13.44
CA ALA A 267 -9.79 3.45 -14.38
C ALA A 267 -8.66 2.63 -13.74
N LEU A 268 -8.54 2.68 -12.41
CA LEU A 268 -7.56 1.90 -11.66
C LEU A 268 -8.12 0.55 -11.16
N LEU A 269 -9.44 0.38 -11.17
CA LEU A 269 -10.09 -0.87 -10.82
C LEU A 269 -10.10 -1.83 -12.01
N GLU A 270 -9.84 -3.10 -11.72
CA GLU A 270 -10.00 -4.17 -12.71
C GLU A 270 -11.46 -4.30 -13.14
N GLU A 271 -11.70 -4.75 -14.37
CA GLU A 271 -13.04 -4.82 -14.94
C GLU A 271 -14.02 -5.64 -14.09
N ARG A 272 -13.63 -6.85 -13.67
CA ARG A 272 -14.48 -7.73 -12.84
C ARG A 272 -14.83 -7.07 -11.51
N THR A 273 -13.82 -6.54 -10.81
CA THR A 273 -13.99 -5.79 -9.56
C THR A 273 -14.94 -4.61 -9.77
N ARG A 274 -14.68 -3.77 -10.77
CA ARG A 274 -15.51 -2.59 -11.10
C ARG A 274 -16.97 -2.96 -11.38
N ASN A 275 -17.19 -4.02 -12.15
CA ASN A 275 -18.53 -4.52 -12.47
C ASN A 275 -19.25 -5.03 -11.21
N ALA A 276 -18.58 -5.79 -10.35
CA ALA A 276 -19.13 -6.28 -9.09
C ALA A 276 -19.39 -5.17 -8.05
N LEU A 277 -18.67 -4.05 -8.14
CA LEU A 277 -18.96 -2.84 -7.37
C LEU A 277 -20.08 -1.98 -8.00
N GLY A 278 -20.54 -2.31 -9.20
CA GLY A 278 -21.62 -1.59 -9.91
C GLY A 278 -21.19 -0.25 -10.50
N TYR A 279 -19.90 -0.05 -10.77
CA TYR A 279 -19.42 1.20 -11.38
C TYR A 279 -19.36 1.12 -12.91
N PRO A 280 -19.70 2.22 -13.61
CA PRO A 280 -19.62 2.26 -15.07
C PRO A 280 -18.17 2.16 -15.54
N ALA A 281 -17.97 1.63 -16.75
CA ALA A 281 -16.66 1.59 -17.37
C ALA A 281 -16.10 3.01 -17.55
N PRO A 282 -14.81 3.24 -17.23
CA PRO A 282 -14.14 4.48 -17.59
C PRO A 282 -14.02 4.58 -19.12
N SER A 283 -13.84 5.79 -19.65
CA SER A 283 -13.53 5.93 -21.07
C SER A 283 -12.14 5.37 -21.37
N ARG A 284 -11.96 4.80 -22.57
CA ARG A 284 -10.65 4.27 -22.99
C ARG A 284 -9.53 5.32 -22.90
N THR A 285 -9.85 6.58 -23.20
CA THR A 285 -8.92 7.70 -23.04
C THR A 285 -8.47 7.87 -21.59
N MET A 286 -9.39 7.75 -20.61
CA MET A 286 -9.05 7.86 -19.20
C MET A 286 -8.11 6.73 -18.75
N GLU A 287 -8.41 5.48 -19.15
CA GLU A 287 -7.53 4.33 -18.87
C GLU A 287 -6.10 4.56 -19.40
N ILE A 288 -5.99 5.01 -20.65
CA ILE A 288 -4.69 5.31 -21.27
C ILE A 288 -3.98 6.43 -20.51
N LEU A 289 -4.66 7.52 -20.18
CA LEU A 289 -4.07 8.65 -19.46
C LEU A 289 -3.54 8.24 -18.08
N VAL A 290 -4.33 7.50 -17.32
CA VAL A 290 -3.94 6.99 -15.99
C VAL A 290 -2.73 6.06 -16.11
N TYR A 291 -2.77 5.10 -17.04
CA TYR A 291 -1.65 4.21 -17.28
C TYR A 291 -0.37 4.99 -17.66
N ARG A 292 -0.47 5.91 -18.62
CA ARG A 292 0.66 6.73 -19.08
C ARG A 292 1.22 7.63 -17.99
N PHE A 293 0.37 8.18 -17.12
CA PHE A 293 0.81 8.95 -15.95
C PHE A 293 1.72 8.12 -15.04
N PHE A 294 1.27 6.92 -14.65
CA PHE A 294 2.08 6.05 -13.79
C PHE A 294 3.34 5.55 -14.49
N ARG A 295 3.29 5.23 -15.80
CA ARG A 295 4.49 4.85 -16.57
C ARG A 295 5.48 6.01 -16.70
N LEU A 296 5.00 7.25 -16.86
CA LEU A 296 5.85 8.44 -16.86
C LEU A 296 6.50 8.65 -15.48
N ARG A 297 5.72 8.56 -14.39
CA ARG A 297 6.25 8.59 -13.02
C ARG A 297 7.33 7.53 -12.84
N ALA A 298 7.06 6.29 -13.22
CA ALA A 298 8.00 5.17 -13.13
C ALA A 298 9.30 5.46 -13.91
N PHE A 299 9.19 5.99 -15.13
CA PHE A 299 10.35 6.41 -15.93
C PHE A 299 11.15 7.51 -15.25
N VAL A 300 10.49 8.55 -14.71
CA VAL A 300 11.14 9.64 -13.99
C VAL A 300 11.88 9.13 -12.75
N VAL A 301 11.20 8.34 -11.92
CA VAL A 301 11.78 7.73 -10.71
C VAL A 301 12.99 6.87 -11.07
N ARG A 302 12.92 6.06 -12.13
CA ARG A 302 14.01 5.15 -12.56
C ARG A 302 15.27 5.89 -12.98
N ASN A 303 15.13 7.00 -13.70
CA ASN A 303 16.24 7.61 -14.43
C ASN A 303 16.74 8.90 -13.79
N PHE A 304 15.92 9.60 -13.00
CA PHE A 304 16.24 10.96 -12.54
C PHE A 304 16.29 11.13 -11.01
N PHE A 305 15.85 10.16 -10.21
CA PHE A 305 15.96 10.26 -8.73
C PHE A 305 16.99 9.30 -8.17
N LEU A 306 17.82 9.70 -7.22
CA LEU A 306 18.70 8.73 -6.55
C LEU A 306 17.87 7.62 -5.85
N PRO A 307 18.32 6.35 -5.88
CA PRO A 307 17.68 5.30 -5.10
C PRO A 307 17.82 5.59 -3.61
N ARG A 308 16.91 5.05 -2.80
CA ARG A 308 16.98 5.24 -1.35
C ARG A 308 18.20 4.55 -0.77
N MET A 309 18.98 5.30 0.01
CA MET A 309 20.16 4.75 0.70
C MET A 309 19.80 4.05 2.01
N ARG A 310 18.62 4.37 2.57
CA ARG A 310 18.04 3.79 3.78
C ARG A 310 16.55 3.50 3.55
N PRO A 311 15.98 2.48 4.21
CA PRO A 311 14.57 2.16 4.04
C PRO A 311 13.71 3.29 4.62
N ILE A 312 12.51 3.46 4.08
CA ILE A 312 11.47 4.21 4.79
C ILE A 312 11.05 3.42 6.01
N ASP A 313 10.82 4.11 7.11
CA ASP A 313 10.27 3.53 8.33
C ASP A 313 8.84 4.08 8.56
N PRO A 314 7.80 3.32 8.18
CA PRO A 314 6.42 3.73 8.38
C PRO A 314 5.90 3.42 9.80
N LEU A 315 6.67 2.72 10.66
CA LEU A 315 6.17 2.30 11.96
C LEU A 315 5.95 3.50 12.89
N ALA A 316 4.82 3.47 13.59
CA ALA A 316 4.53 4.43 14.65
C ALA A 316 5.60 4.41 15.74
N LYS A 317 5.87 5.58 16.33
CA LYS A 317 6.87 5.77 17.37
C LYS A 317 6.19 5.82 18.73
N ALA A 318 6.79 5.10 19.69
CA ALA A 318 6.34 5.14 21.07
C ALA A 318 6.67 6.51 21.68
N ASP A 319 5.69 7.10 22.34
CA ASP A 319 5.92 8.23 23.20
C ASP A 319 6.66 7.81 24.47
N LYS A 320 7.73 8.52 24.83
CA LYS A 320 8.58 8.14 25.97
C LYS A 320 7.85 8.18 27.31
N LYS A 321 6.80 9.02 27.43
CA LYS A 321 6.06 9.21 28.68
C LYS A 321 4.91 8.22 28.81
N SER A 322 4.07 8.11 27.78
CA SER A 322 2.86 7.28 27.84
C SER A 322 3.06 5.85 27.35
N GLY A 323 4.14 5.57 26.62
CA GLY A 323 4.33 4.30 25.91
C GLY A 323 3.42 4.12 24.69
N ARG A 324 2.51 5.06 24.42
CA ARG A 324 1.52 4.97 23.32
C ARG A 324 2.17 5.29 21.98
N LEU A 325 1.67 4.64 20.94
CA LEU A 325 2.20 4.72 19.60
C LEU A 325 1.56 5.87 18.83
N HIS A 326 2.40 6.62 18.10
CA HIS A 326 1.97 7.69 17.23
C HIS A 326 2.56 7.55 15.83
N PRO A 327 1.75 7.64 14.77
CA PRO A 327 2.26 7.68 13.40
C PRO A 327 3.24 8.85 13.21
N VAL A 328 4.38 8.59 12.55
CA VAL A 328 5.42 9.62 12.28
C VAL A 328 4.88 10.73 11.38
N LYS A 329 4.00 10.34 10.44
CA LYS A 329 3.25 11.24 9.57
C LYS A 329 1.82 10.74 9.53
N GLN A 330 0.90 11.64 9.22
CA GLN A 330 -0.47 11.27 8.93
C GLN A 330 -0.50 10.26 7.76
N GLN A 331 -0.86 9.01 8.06
CA GLN A 331 -0.86 7.89 7.11
C GLN A 331 -2.19 7.79 6.32
N SER A 332 -3.27 8.36 6.87
CA SER A 332 -4.61 8.37 6.28
C SER A 332 -5.08 9.81 6.04
N LEU A 333 -6.20 9.99 5.36
CA LEU A 333 -6.78 11.32 5.12
C LEU A 333 -7.26 12.00 6.41
N GLU A 334 -7.44 11.27 7.49
CA GLU A 334 -7.76 11.82 8.82
C GLU A 334 -6.60 11.59 9.81
N PRO A 335 -6.35 12.54 10.75
CA PRO A 335 -5.18 12.53 11.62
C PRO A 335 -5.34 11.62 12.85
N TRP A 336 -5.91 10.42 12.66
CA TRP A 336 -6.07 9.43 13.74
C TRP A 336 -4.72 9.10 14.37
N TYR A 337 -4.66 9.20 15.70
CA TYR A 337 -3.50 8.91 16.54
C TYR A 337 -2.29 9.84 16.37
N VAL A 338 -2.41 10.89 15.56
CA VAL A 338 -1.37 11.90 15.38
C VAL A 338 -1.28 12.78 16.63
N LYS A 339 -0.07 13.00 17.14
CA LYS A 339 0.15 13.86 18.31
C LYS A 339 -0.43 15.26 18.09
N ASP A 340 -1.13 15.76 19.10
CA ASP A 340 -1.59 17.14 19.14
C ASP A 340 -0.40 18.07 19.47
N THR A 341 0.28 18.54 18.42
CA THR A 341 1.35 19.54 18.52
C THR A 341 1.01 20.72 17.62
N ALA A 342 1.50 21.92 17.97
CA ALA A 342 1.30 23.12 17.14
C ALA A 342 1.76 22.90 15.69
N TRP A 343 2.86 22.16 15.49
CA TRP A 343 3.37 21.80 14.17
C TRP A 343 2.41 20.90 13.39
N ASN A 344 1.88 19.84 14.01
CA ASN A 344 0.95 18.95 13.34
C ASN A 344 -0.39 19.63 13.04
N LYS A 345 -0.85 20.52 13.92
CA LYS A 345 -2.04 21.36 13.67
C LYS A 345 -1.83 22.30 12.49
N PHE A 346 -0.67 22.95 12.42
CA PHE A 346 -0.30 23.80 11.30
C PHE A 346 -0.27 23.03 9.97
N LEU A 347 0.37 21.85 9.94
CA LEU A 347 0.42 21.01 8.74
C LEU A 347 -0.98 20.52 8.30
N ALA A 348 -1.85 20.20 9.24
CA ALA A 348 -3.23 19.80 8.95
C ALA A 348 -4.06 20.93 8.32
N LEU A 349 -3.86 22.17 8.77
CA LEU A 349 -4.52 23.34 8.21
C LEU A 349 -4.15 23.57 6.73
N LEU A 350 -2.89 23.28 6.36
CA LEU A 350 -2.43 23.39 4.96
C LEU A 350 -3.00 22.30 4.04
N SER A 351 -3.35 21.12 4.57
CA SER A 351 -3.69 19.94 3.77
C SER A 351 -5.17 19.57 3.76
N GLY A 352 -5.99 20.02 4.73
CA GLY A 352 -7.39 19.61 4.84
C GLY A 352 -8.34 20.56 5.58
N GLY A 353 -7.87 21.73 6.00
CA GLY A 353 -8.67 22.72 6.73
C GLY A 353 -8.88 22.38 8.21
N SER A 354 -9.59 23.26 8.93
CA SER A 354 -9.73 23.22 10.40
C SER A 354 -10.41 21.97 10.98
N GLN A 355 -11.12 21.21 10.14
CA GLN A 355 -11.89 20.03 10.53
C GLN A 355 -11.06 18.73 10.69
N TYR A 356 -9.83 18.69 10.14
CA TYR A 356 -8.92 17.52 10.20
C TYR A 356 -7.66 17.85 11.01
N VAL A 357 -7.84 18.59 12.08
CA VAL A 357 -6.76 18.96 13.00
C VAL A 357 -6.64 17.88 14.09
N PRO A 358 -5.41 17.42 14.43
CA PRO A 358 -5.20 16.49 15.53
C PRO A 358 -5.81 17.00 16.84
N GLY A 359 -6.40 16.09 17.61
CA GLY A 359 -7.02 16.38 18.91
C GLY A 359 -7.81 15.18 19.45
N PRO A 360 -8.57 15.37 20.55
CA PRO A 360 -9.26 14.27 21.24
C PRO A 360 -10.20 13.45 20.34
N LYS A 361 -10.89 14.10 19.39
CA LYS A 361 -11.75 13.44 18.39
C LYS A 361 -11.00 12.35 17.61
N PHE A 362 -9.73 12.59 17.31
CA PHE A 362 -8.87 11.71 16.53
C PHE A 362 -7.90 10.92 17.40
N LYS A 363 -8.15 10.82 18.71
CA LYS A 363 -7.32 10.07 19.66
C LYS A 363 -5.85 10.48 19.64
N SER A 364 -5.58 11.78 19.75
CA SER A 364 -4.23 12.34 19.72
C SER A 364 -3.30 11.84 20.84
N GLU A 365 -3.84 11.14 21.84
CA GLU A 365 -3.09 10.38 22.86
C GLU A 365 -2.39 9.12 22.33
N GLY A 366 -2.64 8.73 21.07
CA GLY A 366 -2.01 7.58 20.42
C GLY A 366 -2.77 6.28 20.64
N TYR A 367 -2.19 5.16 20.26
CA TYR A 367 -2.81 3.83 20.37
C TYR A 367 -1.88 2.79 21.00
N LEU A 368 -2.47 1.69 21.47
CA LEU A 368 -1.80 0.40 21.62
C LEU A 368 -2.40 -0.60 20.60
N PRO A 369 -1.62 -1.55 20.07
CA PRO A 369 -2.11 -2.43 19.00
C PRO A 369 -3.40 -3.20 19.35
N GLU A 370 -3.57 -3.64 20.59
CA GLU A 370 -4.75 -4.37 21.07
C GLU A 370 -6.01 -3.49 21.23
N GLU A 371 -5.87 -2.16 21.21
CA GLU A 371 -6.98 -1.22 21.32
C GLU A 371 -7.53 -0.83 19.94
N LEU A 372 -6.86 -1.15 18.82
CA LEU A 372 -7.27 -0.72 17.49
C LEU A 372 -8.63 -1.32 17.06
N GLY A 373 -9.41 -0.64 16.22
CA GLY A 373 -10.72 -1.09 15.78
C GLY A 373 -11.89 -0.34 16.45
N PRO A 374 -13.13 -0.84 16.33
CA PRO A 374 -14.31 -0.16 16.85
C PRO A 374 -14.21 0.19 18.34
N ALA A 375 -14.70 1.37 18.74
CA ALA A 375 -14.57 1.88 20.11
C ALA A 375 -15.08 0.90 21.18
N LYS A 376 -16.17 0.19 20.89
CA LYS A 376 -16.74 -0.83 21.78
C LYS A 376 -15.82 -2.02 22.07
N PHE A 377 -14.77 -2.23 21.26
CA PHE A 377 -13.84 -3.35 21.38
C PHE A 377 -12.52 -2.98 22.05
N GLU A 378 -12.27 -1.70 22.35
CA GLU A 378 -10.98 -1.23 22.86
C GLU A 378 -10.59 -1.91 24.17
N ASN A 379 -11.51 -1.92 25.14
CA ASN A 379 -11.27 -2.51 26.45
C ASN A 379 -11.61 -4.01 26.50
N VAL A 380 -12.68 -4.41 25.81
CA VAL A 380 -13.22 -5.78 25.89
C VAL A 380 -12.26 -6.82 25.34
N SER A 381 -11.45 -6.47 24.33
CA SER A 381 -10.54 -7.45 23.72
C SER A 381 -9.21 -7.59 24.45
N ARG A 382 -8.87 -6.69 25.38
CA ARG A 382 -7.49 -6.48 25.83
C ARG A 382 -6.83 -7.76 26.33
N ASP A 383 -7.40 -8.41 27.32
CA ASP A 383 -6.78 -9.58 27.96
C ASP A 383 -6.72 -10.78 27.02
N ALA A 384 -7.78 -11.02 26.25
CA ALA A 384 -7.81 -12.09 25.25
C ALA A 384 -6.75 -11.89 24.16
N VAL A 385 -6.59 -10.66 23.68
CA VAL A 385 -5.59 -10.30 22.66
C VAL A 385 -4.17 -10.42 23.19
N LEU A 386 -3.90 -9.95 24.42
CA LEU A 386 -2.57 -10.06 25.01
C LEU A 386 -2.16 -11.53 25.22
N LYS A 387 -3.09 -12.37 25.70
CA LYS A 387 -2.88 -13.81 25.85
C LYS A 387 -2.61 -14.50 24.52
N GLU A 388 -3.40 -14.21 23.49
CA GLU A 388 -3.17 -14.79 22.16
C GLU A 388 -1.87 -14.28 21.52
N ALA A 389 -1.52 -13.01 21.72
CA ALA A 389 -0.27 -12.45 21.23
C ALA A 389 0.94 -13.19 21.80
N GLU A 390 0.90 -13.58 23.07
CA GLU A 390 1.93 -14.44 23.68
C GLU A 390 1.97 -15.82 23.02
N ALA A 391 0.83 -16.47 22.84
CA ALA A 391 0.76 -17.76 22.14
C ALA A 391 1.30 -17.70 20.70
N LEU A 392 0.99 -16.62 19.96
CA LEU A 392 1.51 -16.39 18.61
C LEU A 392 3.04 -16.22 18.58
N ARG A 393 3.61 -15.57 19.59
CA ARG A 393 5.07 -15.42 19.71
C ARG A 393 5.74 -16.74 20.08
N SER A 394 5.18 -17.50 21.02
CA SER A 394 5.69 -18.84 21.37
C SER A 394 5.67 -19.75 20.14
N TYR A 395 4.56 -19.76 19.39
CA TYR A 395 4.47 -20.47 18.11
C TYR A 395 5.56 -20.07 17.09
N GLY A 396 5.85 -18.77 16.94
CA GLY A 396 6.92 -18.29 16.07
C GLY A 396 8.33 -18.60 16.58
N ALA A 397 8.51 -18.72 17.89
CA ALA A 397 9.77 -19.15 18.52
C ALA A 397 10.03 -20.64 18.26
N ASP A 398 8.97 -21.46 18.27
CA ASP A 398 9.02 -22.90 18.02
C ASP A 398 9.04 -23.25 16.51
N GLY A 399 9.19 -22.25 15.64
CA GLY A 399 9.41 -22.43 14.19
C GLY A 399 8.19 -22.16 13.29
N GLY A 400 7.06 -21.76 13.86
CA GLY A 400 5.86 -21.39 13.11
C GLY A 400 5.30 -22.53 12.26
N ALA A 401 4.64 -22.21 11.15
CA ALA A 401 3.96 -23.23 10.35
C ALA A 401 4.91 -24.21 9.66
N ALA A 402 6.16 -23.79 9.42
CA ALA A 402 7.17 -24.64 8.81
C ALA A 402 7.51 -25.87 9.67
N ILE A 403 7.37 -25.78 11.00
CA ILE A 403 7.69 -26.86 11.94
C ILE A 403 6.41 -27.47 12.54
N ILE A 404 5.45 -26.64 12.95
CA ILE A 404 4.29 -27.09 13.75
C ILE A 404 3.00 -27.19 12.90
N GLY A 405 2.99 -26.65 11.68
CA GLY A 405 1.77 -26.52 10.88
C GLY A 405 0.84 -25.40 11.39
N CYS A 406 -0.45 -25.45 11.05
CA CYS A 406 -1.44 -24.45 11.46
C CYS A 406 -2.13 -24.86 12.77
N PRO A 407 -1.79 -24.26 13.93
CA PRO A 407 -2.33 -24.70 15.22
C PRO A 407 -3.64 -23.98 15.57
N PHE A 408 -4.00 -22.91 14.84
CA PHE A 408 -5.12 -22.05 15.17
C PHE A 408 -6.38 -22.48 14.41
N ARG A 409 -7.52 -22.46 15.10
CA ARG A 409 -8.84 -22.65 14.49
C ARG A 409 -9.53 -21.29 14.42
N PHE A 410 -10.01 -20.97 13.21
CA PHE A 410 -10.87 -19.83 12.96
C PHE A 410 -12.29 -20.10 13.45
#